data_AF-A0A7H1C2V5-F1
#
_entry.id   AF-A0A7H1C2V5-F1
#
_cell.length_a   1.000
_cell.length_b   1.000
_cell.length_c   1.000
_cell.angle_alpha   90.00
_cell.angle_beta   90.00
_cell.angle_gamma   90.00
#
_symmetry.space_group_name_H-M   'P 1'
#
loop_
_entity.id
_entity.type
_entity.pdbx_description
1 polymer ?
#
loop_
_entity_poly.entity_id
_entity_poly.type
_entity_poly.pdbx_seq_one_letter_code
_entity_poly.pdbx_strand_id
1 'polypeptide(L)'
;MKKKIKNNSQYFQADFSLLKSVASKGDFRLLSAMLVLNRFANGIPKTPKEHPFSITYAGAKAISEHLNCRWETGKQLQSELLLNGYISKLRQAKGTLFKINYTTLNINLPVAFVDSINQVSSVIYRINHAENATESEKLNTLMLLLTFYKNLSMSDLGGFNGVFQKWDIETKHFDATDFLIRLSASNTNKEEAYKSFIRDFLFSQDEVISEENSSLFWKTLQQLKRLGLIYEVIVLLEKQPPKQPKLIFTIRINDYHADNADLSYVSSAMDSSIAYYGNRDFNYDVDELYDEEMSLKNSTTGNKVIRLVIPCHPNREYEILTIYRPRFRFSHPDIALWQKTEDENISNFIDEVDDNL
;
A
#
# COMPACT_ATOMS: atom_id res chain seq x y z
N MET A 1 35.39 -13.39 -15.52
CA MET A 1 34.63 -12.12 -15.58
C MET A 1 33.46 -12.19 -14.62
N LYS A 2 33.55 -11.55 -13.44
CA LYS A 2 32.39 -11.38 -12.55
C LYS A 2 31.40 -10.46 -13.28
N LYS A 3 30.21 -10.97 -13.64
CA LYS A 3 29.10 -10.12 -14.08
C LYS A 3 28.90 -9.08 -12.98
N LYS A 4 29.18 -7.80 -13.28
CA LYS A 4 28.72 -6.70 -12.43
C LYS A 4 27.20 -6.84 -12.36
N ILE A 5 26.69 -7.38 -11.26
CA ILE A 5 25.29 -7.25 -10.91
C ILE A 5 25.10 -5.74 -10.78
N LYS A 6 24.53 -5.11 -11.81
CA LYS A 6 24.02 -3.75 -11.65
C LYS A 6 23.05 -3.87 -10.49
N ASN A 7 23.28 -3.10 -9.43
CA ASN A 7 22.23 -2.79 -8.46
C ASN A 7 21.12 -2.11 -9.25
N ASN A 8 20.24 -2.90 -9.87
CA ASN A 8 19.00 -2.43 -10.42
C ASN A 8 18.21 -1.99 -9.20
N SER A 9 18.07 -0.68 -9.03
CA SER A 9 17.17 -0.10 -8.04
C SER A 9 15.85 -0.88 -8.06
N GLN A 10 15.40 -1.39 -6.91
CA GLN A 10 14.14 -2.14 -6.80
C GLN A 10 12.90 -1.24 -6.92
N TYR A 11 13.12 0.07 -7.01
CA TYR A 11 12.09 1.08 -7.22
C TYR A 11 12.54 2.14 -8.22
N PHE A 12 11.59 2.93 -8.70
CA PHE A 12 11.81 4.14 -9.46
C PHE A 12 11.00 5.29 -8.85
N GLN A 13 11.38 6.51 -9.17
CA GLN A 13 10.67 7.70 -8.69
C GLN A 13 9.87 8.34 -9.81
N ALA A 14 8.78 9.01 -9.43
CA ALA A 14 8.00 9.83 -10.34
C ALA A 14 7.51 11.10 -9.64
N ASP A 15 6.93 11.99 -10.43
CA ASP A 15 6.21 13.16 -9.96
C ASP A 15 4.71 12.88 -10.02
N PHE A 16 4.08 12.82 -8.86
CA PHE A 16 2.66 12.54 -8.75
C PHE A 16 1.79 13.60 -9.42
N SER A 17 2.20 14.87 -9.40
CA SER A 17 1.46 15.95 -10.07
C SER A 17 1.54 15.82 -11.59
N LEU A 18 2.70 15.42 -12.12
CA LEU A 18 2.85 15.07 -13.53
C LEU A 18 1.95 13.88 -13.91
N LEU A 19 1.94 12.82 -13.09
CA LEU A 19 1.07 11.66 -13.33
C LEU A 19 -0.41 12.03 -13.30
N LYS A 20 -0.86 12.90 -12.38
CA LYS A 20 -2.24 13.44 -12.38
C LYS A 20 -2.54 14.22 -13.66
N SER A 21 -1.61 15.04 -14.13
CA SER A 21 -1.77 15.80 -15.37
C SER A 21 -1.86 14.90 -16.62
N VAL A 22 -1.16 13.76 -16.62
CA VAL A 22 -1.32 12.76 -17.70
C VAL A 22 -2.66 12.05 -17.56
N ALA A 23 -3.05 11.66 -16.33
CA ALA A 23 -4.31 10.98 -16.04
C ALA A 23 -5.54 11.82 -16.42
N SER A 24 -5.47 13.15 -16.29
CA SER A 24 -6.57 14.05 -16.65
C SER A 24 -6.94 14.03 -18.15
N LYS A 25 -6.17 13.34 -18.99
CA LYS A 25 -6.53 13.05 -20.39
C LYS A 25 -7.56 11.94 -20.54
N GLY A 26 -7.87 11.21 -19.47
CA GLY A 26 -8.88 10.14 -19.48
C GLY A 26 -8.41 8.84 -20.13
N ASP A 27 -7.10 8.68 -20.35
CA ASP A 27 -6.52 7.48 -20.99
C ASP A 27 -5.59 6.72 -20.03
N PHE A 28 -6.03 5.53 -19.62
CA PHE A 28 -5.25 4.59 -18.82
C PHE A 28 -3.92 4.21 -19.48
N ARG A 29 -3.91 3.98 -20.80
CA ARG A 29 -2.71 3.57 -21.55
C ARG A 29 -1.71 4.69 -21.65
N LEU A 30 -2.16 5.95 -21.73
CA LEU A 30 -1.28 7.11 -21.71
C LEU A 30 -0.58 7.26 -20.35
N LEU A 31 -1.33 7.15 -19.25
CA LEU A 31 -0.75 7.15 -17.90
C LEU A 31 0.23 5.98 -17.71
N SER A 32 -0.15 4.79 -18.18
CA SER A 32 0.70 3.60 -18.10
C SER A 32 1.97 3.75 -18.94
N ALA A 33 1.89 4.34 -20.14
CA ALA A 33 3.05 4.67 -20.97
C ALA A 33 4.00 5.63 -20.24
N MET A 34 3.46 6.64 -19.53
CA MET A 34 4.27 7.54 -18.72
C MET A 34 5.00 6.80 -17.59
N LEU A 35 4.32 5.87 -16.91
CA LEU A 35 4.94 5.04 -15.87
C LEU A 35 6.06 4.14 -16.44
N VAL A 36 5.87 3.57 -17.63
CA VAL A 36 6.92 2.81 -18.34
C VAL A 36 8.14 3.70 -18.57
N LEU A 37 7.96 4.93 -19.05
CA LEU A 37 9.10 5.83 -19.27
C LEU A 37 9.82 6.21 -17.97
N ASN A 38 9.09 6.49 -16.89
CA ASN A 38 9.66 6.76 -15.56
C ASN A 38 10.46 5.56 -15.03
N ARG A 39 9.94 4.34 -15.20
CA ARG A 39 10.62 3.09 -14.80
C ARG A 39 12.01 2.95 -15.41
N PHE A 40 12.16 3.35 -16.68
CA PHE A 40 13.44 3.29 -17.40
C PHE A 40 14.26 4.59 -17.32
N ALA A 41 13.82 5.56 -16.53
CA ALA A 41 14.57 6.77 -16.28
C ALA A 41 15.78 6.49 -15.38
N ASN A 42 16.89 7.16 -15.66
CA ASN A 42 18.14 6.94 -14.98
C ASN A 42 18.15 7.61 -13.60
N GLY A 43 18.11 6.82 -12.53
CA GLY A 43 18.18 7.35 -11.16
C GLY A 43 19.52 7.96 -10.77
N ILE A 44 20.61 7.68 -11.51
CA ILE A 44 21.95 8.22 -11.22
C ILE A 44 22.36 9.17 -12.35
N PRO A 45 22.35 10.50 -12.13
CA PRO A 45 22.81 11.47 -13.11
C PRO A 45 24.18 11.13 -13.69
N LYS A 46 24.33 11.24 -15.02
CA LYS A 46 25.64 11.04 -15.67
C LYS A 46 26.46 12.32 -15.72
N THR A 47 25.80 13.46 -15.58
CA THR A 47 26.44 14.79 -15.57
C THR A 47 25.90 15.62 -14.40
N PRO A 48 26.65 16.62 -13.92
CA PRO A 48 26.20 17.50 -12.83
C PRO A 48 24.93 18.32 -13.15
N LYS A 49 24.57 18.44 -14.43
CA LYS A 49 23.38 19.18 -14.89
C LYS A 49 22.15 18.29 -15.03
N GLU A 50 22.32 16.97 -14.97
CA GLU A 50 21.21 16.02 -15.03
C GLU A 50 20.62 15.84 -13.64
N HIS A 51 19.30 15.90 -13.54
CA HIS A 51 18.61 15.51 -12.31
C HIS A 51 18.34 13.99 -12.30
N PRO A 52 18.27 13.35 -11.13
CA PRO A 52 17.87 11.94 -11.03
C PRO A 52 16.54 11.68 -11.74
N PHE A 53 16.38 10.51 -12.37
CA PHE A 53 15.15 10.10 -13.06
C PHE A 53 14.64 11.08 -14.15
N SER A 54 15.48 12.01 -14.62
CA SER A 54 15.08 12.99 -15.64
C SER A 54 15.29 12.50 -17.07
N ILE A 55 16.16 11.52 -17.30
CA ILE A 55 16.51 11.02 -18.63
C ILE A 55 16.13 9.56 -18.77
N THR A 56 15.33 9.23 -19.79
CA THR A 56 14.98 7.86 -20.15
C THR A 56 15.49 7.49 -21.54
N TYR A 57 15.98 6.25 -21.64
CA TYR A 57 16.39 5.62 -22.89
C TYR A 57 15.25 4.80 -23.52
N ALA A 58 14.15 4.62 -22.78
CA ALA A 58 12.96 3.95 -23.25
C ALA A 58 12.16 4.85 -24.20
N GLY A 59 11.37 4.21 -25.06
CA GLY A 59 10.47 4.89 -25.97
C GLY A 59 9.33 3.97 -26.39
N ALA A 60 8.81 4.18 -27.59
CA ALA A 60 7.69 3.40 -28.15
C ALA A 60 7.86 1.87 -28.00
N LYS A 61 9.09 1.35 -28.07
CA LYS A 61 9.38 -0.09 -27.89
C LYS A 61 9.01 -0.60 -26.53
N ALA A 62 9.59 0.02 -25.50
CA ALA A 62 9.31 -0.34 -24.13
C ALA A 62 7.82 -0.16 -23.81
N ILE A 63 7.19 0.90 -24.32
CA ILE A 63 5.75 1.12 -24.14
C ILE A 63 4.95 -0.04 -24.74
N SER A 64 5.23 -0.41 -25.99
CA SER A 64 4.55 -1.50 -26.69
C SER A 64 4.75 -2.85 -25.98
N GLU A 65 5.97 -3.17 -25.57
CA GLU A 65 6.32 -4.41 -24.89
C GLU A 65 5.64 -4.51 -23.51
N HIS A 66 5.73 -3.46 -22.67
CA HIS A 66 5.19 -3.50 -21.31
C HIS A 66 3.67 -3.32 -21.22
N LEU A 67 3.05 -2.67 -22.21
CA LEU A 67 1.59 -2.58 -22.30
C LEU A 67 0.97 -3.75 -23.07
N ASN A 68 1.79 -4.68 -23.59
CA ASN A 68 1.36 -5.79 -24.45
C ASN A 68 0.46 -5.30 -25.61
N CYS A 69 0.90 -4.27 -26.32
CA CYS A 69 0.15 -3.66 -27.42
C CYS A 69 0.99 -3.57 -28.70
N ARG A 70 0.33 -3.28 -29.83
CA ARG A 70 1.03 -3.14 -31.12
C ARG A 70 2.04 -1.99 -31.08
N TRP A 71 3.12 -2.13 -31.85
CA TRP A 71 4.17 -1.12 -31.96
C TRP A 71 3.62 0.27 -32.32
N GLU A 72 2.65 0.33 -33.24
CA GLU A 72 2.01 1.56 -33.68
C GLU A 72 1.29 2.27 -32.54
N THR A 73 0.62 1.51 -31.66
CA THR A 73 -0.03 2.04 -30.46
C THR A 73 1.02 2.60 -29.50
N GLY A 74 2.13 1.89 -29.26
CA GLY A 74 3.23 2.40 -28.45
C GLY A 74 3.84 3.69 -29.01
N LYS A 75 3.94 3.82 -30.34
CA LYS A 75 4.40 5.03 -31.03
C LYS A 75 3.41 6.19 -30.90
N GLN A 76 2.11 5.92 -31.00
CA GLN A 76 1.06 6.92 -30.80
C GLN A 76 1.11 7.48 -29.38
N LEU A 77 1.14 6.62 -28.36
CA LEU A 77 1.21 7.03 -26.95
C LEU A 77 2.46 7.86 -26.67
N GLN A 78 3.63 7.43 -27.18
CA GLN A 78 4.85 8.23 -27.07
C GLN A 78 4.71 9.62 -27.72
N SER A 79 4.09 9.67 -28.90
CA SER A 79 3.89 10.93 -29.62
C SER A 79 2.96 11.86 -28.86
N GLU A 80 1.92 11.31 -28.24
CA GLU A 80 0.99 12.07 -27.41
C GLU A 80 1.67 12.62 -26.15
N LEU A 81 2.55 11.84 -25.51
CA LEU A 81 3.37 12.32 -24.38
C LEU A 81 4.29 13.49 -24.77
N LEU A 82 4.84 13.46 -26.00
CA LEU A 82 5.64 14.56 -26.55
C LEU A 82 4.81 15.80 -26.86
N LEU A 83 3.66 15.62 -27.53
CA LEU A 83 2.79 16.71 -27.96
C LEU A 83 2.22 17.50 -26.77
N ASN A 84 1.93 16.81 -25.66
CA ASN A 84 1.46 17.45 -24.43
C ASN A 84 2.60 17.96 -23.52
N GLY A 85 3.87 17.80 -23.94
CA GLY A 85 5.01 18.35 -23.19
C GLY A 85 5.37 17.59 -21.91
N TYR A 86 4.81 16.41 -21.65
CA TYR A 86 5.19 15.57 -20.50
C TYR A 86 6.61 15.02 -20.62
N ILE A 87 7.05 14.81 -21.86
CA ILE A 87 8.44 14.46 -22.19
C ILE A 87 8.97 15.36 -23.31
N SER A 88 10.29 15.46 -23.44
CA SER A 88 10.97 16.22 -24.48
C SER A 88 12.07 15.42 -25.15
N LYS A 89 12.21 15.55 -26.46
CA LYS A 89 13.24 14.85 -27.23
C LYS A 89 14.59 15.51 -27.04
N LEU A 90 15.60 14.74 -26.63
CA LEU A 90 17.00 15.17 -26.62
C LEU A 90 17.73 14.53 -27.80
N ARG A 91 18.38 15.35 -28.64
CA ARG A 91 19.21 14.87 -29.74
C ARG A 91 20.60 14.53 -29.22
N GLN A 92 21.02 13.27 -29.38
CA GLN A 92 22.40 12.84 -29.13
C GLN A 92 22.94 12.07 -30.34
N ALA A 93 24.27 12.01 -30.46
CA ALA A 93 24.97 11.36 -31.56
C ALA A 93 24.71 9.85 -31.69
N LYS A 94 24.21 9.17 -30.63
CA LYS A 94 24.01 7.71 -30.59
C LYS A 94 22.56 7.27 -30.26
N GLY A 95 21.56 8.06 -30.67
CA GLY A 95 20.16 7.66 -30.59
C GLY A 95 19.24 8.74 -30.06
N THR A 96 17.95 8.41 -29.92
CA THR A 96 16.95 9.32 -29.36
C THR A 96 16.82 9.08 -27.86
N LEU A 97 16.97 10.14 -27.07
CA LEU A 97 16.68 10.13 -25.63
C LEU A 97 15.47 11.02 -25.35
N PHE A 98 14.80 10.75 -24.23
CA PHE A 98 13.71 11.57 -23.76
C PHE A 98 14.03 12.13 -22.37
N LYS A 99 13.77 13.43 -22.21
CA LYS A 99 13.73 14.08 -20.91
C LYS A 99 12.30 13.99 -20.37
N ILE A 100 12.16 13.56 -19.12
CA ILE A 100 10.89 13.61 -18.38
C ILE A 100 10.77 15.01 -17.77
N ASN A 101 9.67 15.70 -18.06
CA ASN A 101 9.44 17.06 -17.60
C ASN A 101 8.67 17.05 -16.27
N TYR A 102 9.37 16.65 -15.21
CA TYR A 102 8.83 16.67 -13.85
C TYR A 102 9.23 17.94 -13.10
N THR A 103 8.49 18.23 -12.03
CA THR A 103 8.77 19.33 -11.07
C THR A 103 9.40 18.81 -9.78
N THR A 104 8.86 17.72 -9.22
CA THR A 104 9.35 17.12 -7.96
C THR A 104 9.21 15.61 -7.95
N LEU A 105 10.21 14.89 -7.45
CA LEU A 105 10.14 13.44 -7.27
C LEU A 105 9.58 13.14 -5.87
N ASN A 106 8.29 12.81 -5.80
CA ASN A 106 7.54 12.73 -4.54
C ASN A 106 6.77 11.42 -4.33
N ILE A 107 6.95 10.45 -5.23
CA ILE A 107 6.42 9.09 -5.12
C ILE A 107 7.50 8.08 -5.50
N ASN A 108 7.63 7.04 -4.68
CA ASN A 108 8.48 5.88 -4.93
C ASN A 108 7.59 4.71 -5.36
N LEU A 109 7.93 4.06 -6.47
CA LEU A 109 7.16 2.97 -7.04
C LEU A 109 8.04 1.73 -7.22
N PRO A 110 7.56 0.53 -6.84
CA PRO A 110 8.30 -0.71 -7.09
C PRO A 110 8.47 -0.94 -8.59
N VAL A 111 9.58 -1.54 -9.01
CA VAL A 111 9.76 -1.90 -10.43
C VAL A 111 8.68 -2.87 -10.93
N ALA A 112 8.09 -3.66 -10.03
CA ALA A 112 6.95 -4.54 -10.27
C ALA A 112 5.68 -3.82 -10.76
N PHE A 113 5.64 -2.49 -10.67
CA PHE A 113 4.57 -1.71 -11.25
C PHE A 113 4.50 -1.88 -12.78
N VAL A 114 5.68 -2.06 -13.39
CA VAL A 114 5.86 -2.13 -14.86
C VAL A 114 6.44 -3.48 -15.29
N ASP A 115 7.39 -4.00 -14.52
CA ASP A 115 8.10 -5.24 -14.84
C ASP A 115 7.36 -6.45 -14.24
N SER A 116 7.22 -7.53 -15.01
CA SER A 116 6.85 -8.83 -14.42
C SER A 116 8.05 -9.42 -13.69
N ILE A 117 7.87 -9.85 -12.45
CA ILE A 117 8.95 -10.38 -11.59
C ILE A 117 8.58 -11.79 -11.17
N ASN A 118 9.51 -12.75 -11.32
CA ASN A 118 9.32 -14.14 -10.87
C ASN A 118 7.98 -14.77 -11.32
N GLN A 119 7.63 -14.62 -12.60
CA GLN A 119 6.36 -15.10 -13.20
C GLN A 119 5.09 -14.38 -12.69
N VAL A 120 5.23 -13.41 -11.79
CA VAL A 120 4.13 -12.56 -11.33
C VAL A 120 3.92 -11.40 -12.31
N SER A 121 2.69 -11.25 -12.81
CA SER A 121 2.28 -10.15 -13.68
C SER A 121 2.43 -8.79 -12.99
N SER A 122 2.92 -7.80 -13.73
CA SER A 122 3.07 -6.41 -13.26
C SER A 122 1.72 -5.77 -12.91
N VAL A 123 1.75 -4.70 -12.10
CA VAL A 123 0.55 -3.92 -11.73
C VAL A 123 -0.20 -3.43 -12.97
N ILE A 124 0.51 -2.80 -13.91
CA ILE A 124 -0.09 -2.27 -15.14
C ILE A 124 -0.73 -3.41 -15.94
N TYR A 125 -0.05 -4.56 -16.04
CA TYR A 125 -0.61 -5.71 -16.76
C TYR A 125 -1.92 -6.18 -16.10
N ARG A 126 -1.96 -6.33 -14.77
CA ARG A 126 -3.14 -6.78 -14.03
C ARG A 126 -4.34 -5.83 -14.23
N ILE A 127 -4.10 -4.52 -14.18
CA ILE A 127 -5.17 -3.53 -14.39
C ILE A 127 -5.62 -3.54 -15.86
N ASN A 128 -4.69 -3.58 -16.80
CA ASN A 128 -4.99 -3.56 -18.23
C ASN A 128 -5.87 -4.75 -18.66
N HIS A 129 -5.64 -5.92 -18.06
CA HIS A 129 -6.33 -7.18 -18.35
C HIS A 129 -7.44 -7.50 -17.33
N ALA A 130 -7.85 -6.55 -16.50
CA ALA A 130 -9.00 -6.71 -15.62
C ALA A 130 -10.27 -6.89 -16.48
N GLU A 131 -10.78 -8.12 -16.53
CA GLU A 131 -12.01 -8.45 -17.24
C GLU A 131 -13.17 -7.64 -16.66
N ASN A 132 -14.04 -7.12 -17.53
CA ASN A 132 -15.21 -6.31 -17.18
C ASN A 132 -14.92 -4.91 -16.60
N ALA A 133 -13.66 -4.43 -16.63
CA ALA A 133 -13.34 -3.04 -16.30
C ALA A 133 -13.28 -2.17 -17.58
N THR A 134 -13.99 -1.05 -17.57
CA THR A 134 -13.87 0.02 -18.58
C THR A 134 -12.51 0.72 -18.49
N GLU A 135 -12.09 1.41 -19.55
CA GLU A 135 -10.82 2.17 -19.53
C GLU A 135 -10.81 3.26 -18.45
N SER A 136 -11.96 3.87 -18.15
CA SER A 136 -12.11 4.83 -17.06
C SER A 136 -11.91 4.17 -15.69
N GLU A 137 -12.51 3.00 -15.45
CA GLU A 137 -12.31 2.24 -14.21
C GLU A 137 -10.85 1.80 -14.03
N LYS A 138 -10.19 1.38 -15.12
CA LYS A 138 -8.75 1.06 -15.10
C LYS A 138 -7.90 2.27 -14.74
N LEU A 139 -8.19 3.42 -15.33
CA LEU A 139 -7.51 4.68 -15.03
C LEU A 139 -7.71 5.09 -13.56
N ASN A 140 -8.95 5.05 -13.05
CA ASN A 140 -9.27 5.35 -11.66
C ASN A 140 -8.56 4.39 -10.70
N THR A 141 -8.56 3.08 -11.01
CA THR A 141 -7.85 2.06 -10.25
C THR A 141 -6.35 2.38 -10.16
N LEU A 142 -5.73 2.67 -11.31
CA LEU A 142 -4.31 3.02 -11.39
C LEU A 142 -4.00 4.28 -10.58
N MET A 143 -4.83 5.32 -10.71
CA MET A 143 -4.64 6.57 -9.99
C MET A 143 -4.83 6.41 -8.48
N LEU A 144 -5.85 5.68 -8.03
CA LEU A 144 -6.03 5.42 -6.61
C LEU A 144 -4.81 4.68 -6.05
N LEU A 145 -4.31 3.64 -6.74
CA LEU A 145 -3.11 2.93 -6.31
C LEU A 145 -1.89 3.86 -6.22
N LEU A 146 -1.68 4.76 -7.18
CA LEU A 146 -0.62 5.77 -7.11
C LEU A 146 -0.81 6.69 -5.88
N THR A 147 -2.05 7.06 -5.54
CA THR A 147 -2.36 7.84 -4.34
C THR A 147 -1.97 7.09 -3.06
N PHE A 148 -2.18 5.76 -3.01
CA PHE A 148 -1.70 4.91 -1.91
C PHE A 148 -0.17 4.99 -1.76
N TYR A 149 0.59 4.83 -2.85
CA TYR A 149 2.05 4.95 -2.79
C TYR A 149 2.54 6.36 -2.46
N LYS A 150 1.81 7.40 -2.90
CA LYS A 150 2.13 8.80 -2.58
C LYS A 150 2.02 9.11 -1.09
N ASN A 151 1.13 8.42 -0.39
CA ASN A 151 0.79 8.61 1.01
C ASN A 151 1.25 7.45 1.91
N LEU A 152 2.11 6.57 1.41
CA LEU A 152 2.63 5.44 2.16
C LEU A 152 3.59 5.93 3.27
N SER A 153 3.34 5.52 4.51
CA SER A 153 4.30 5.64 5.61
C SER A 153 4.30 4.34 6.43
N MET A 154 5.19 3.43 6.05
CA MET A 154 5.26 2.12 6.69
C MET A 154 5.82 2.22 8.10
N SER A 155 6.86 3.03 8.34
CA SER A 155 7.48 3.11 9.67
C SER A 155 6.59 3.78 10.71
N ASP A 156 5.83 4.81 10.32
CA ASP A 156 4.99 5.53 11.28
C ASP A 156 3.65 4.81 11.54
N LEU A 157 3.06 4.21 10.50
CA LEU A 157 1.68 3.75 10.52
C LEU A 157 1.52 2.27 10.21
N GLY A 158 2.59 1.59 9.79
CA GLY A 158 2.52 0.20 9.35
C GLY A 158 1.74 0.07 8.06
N GLY A 159 1.72 1.07 7.19
CA GLY A 159 0.90 1.06 5.98
C GLY A 159 0.64 2.44 5.44
N PHE A 160 -0.61 2.71 5.11
CA PHE A 160 -1.07 4.04 4.78
C PHE A 160 -2.33 4.34 5.58
N ASN A 161 -2.38 5.51 6.22
CA ASN A 161 -3.52 5.96 7.04
C ASN A 161 -4.30 7.06 6.33
N GLY A 162 -4.91 6.73 5.19
CA GLY A 162 -5.90 7.60 4.55
C GLY A 162 -7.25 6.93 4.33
N VAL A 163 -7.30 5.59 4.38
CA VAL A 163 -8.51 4.77 4.50
C VAL A 163 -8.30 3.82 5.67
N PHE A 164 -9.23 3.84 6.61
CA PHE A 164 -9.12 3.04 7.84
C PHE A 164 -10.50 2.62 8.31
N GLN A 165 -10.52 1.65 9.21
CA GLN A 165 -11.72 1.25 9.95
C GLN A 165 -11.35 1.14 11.42
N LYS A 166 -12.15 1.80 12.27
CA LYS A 166 -11.95 1.82 13.72
C LYS A 166 -12.51 0.57 14.36
N TRP A 167 -11.88 0.18 15.47
CA TRP A 167 -12.39 -0.84 16.36
C TRP A 167 -12.81 -0.20 17.67
N ASP A 168 -13.94 -0.64 18.21
CA ASP A 168 -14.40 -0.21 19.54
C ASP A 168 -13.61 -0.98 20.59
N ILE A 169 -12.92 -0.27 21.47
CA ILE A 169 -11.98 -0.85 22.45
C ILE A 169 -12.57 -0.77 23.86
N GLU A 170 -12.57 -1.90 24.54
CA GLU A 170 -12.79 -2.03 25.97
C GLU A 170 -11.49 -2.49 26.65
N THR A 171 -11.09 -1.81 27.72
CA THR A 171 -9.94 -2.19 28.55
C THR A 171 -10.40 -2.62 29.94
N LYS A 172 -9.84 -3.72 30.43
CA LYS A 172 -10.06 -4.23 31.80
C LYS A 172 -8.73 -4.65 32.39
N HIS A 173 -8.54 -4.50 33.69
CA HIS A 173 -7.39 -5.10 34.38
C HIS A 173 -7.44 -6.62 34.18
N PHE A 174 -6.31 -7.19 33.78
CA PHE A 174 -6.19 -8.61 33.48
C PHE A 174 -5.93 -9.41 34.76
N ASP A 175 -5.15 -8.84 35.67
CA ASP A 175 -4.68 -9.48 36.88
C ASP A 175 -4.92 -8.59 38.12
N ALA A 176 -4.56 -9.08 39.30
CA ALA A 176 -4.77 -8.38 40.57
C ALA A 176 -3.67 -7.37 40.91
N THR A 177 -2.54 -7.37 40.17
CA THR A 177 -1.39 -6.49 40.43
C THR A 177 -1.43 -5.21 39.59
N ASP A 178 -2.44 -5.08 38.72
CA ASP A 178 -2.64 -3.96 37.78
C ASP A 178 -1.50 -3.77 36.75
N PHE A 179 -0.54 -4.69 36.66
CA PHE A 179 0.54 -4.62 35.67
C PHE A 179 0.06 -4.97 34.26
N LEU A 180 -1.02 -5.74 34.11
CA LEU A 180 -1.53 -6.17 32.82
C LEU A 180 -2.97 -5.69 32.59
N ILE A 181 -3.28 -5.31 31.35
CA ILE A 181 -4.66 -5.04 30.92
C ILE A 181 -5.05 -5.95 29.77
N ARG A 182 -6.32 -6.35 29.75
CA ARG A 182 -6.98 -6.98 28.62
C ARG A 182 -7.60 -5.91 27.75
N LEU A 183 -7.08 -5.74 26.55
CA LEU A 183 -7.68 -4.95 25.48
C LEU A 183 -8.58 -5.86 24.66
N SER A 184 -9.89 -5.63 24.70
CA SER A 184 -10.86 -6.30 23.83
C SER A 184 -11.36 -5.30 22.78
N ALA A 185 -11.22 -5.63 21.50
CA ALA A 185 -11.61 -4.75 20.41
C ALA A 185 -12.62 -5.44 19.50
N SER A 186 -13.74 -4.80 19.21
CA SER A 186 -14.75 -5.29 18.26
C SER A 186 -14.83 -4.42 17.01
N ASN A 187 -15.01 -5.06 15.86
CA ASN A 187 -15.05 -4.35 14.59
C ASN A 187 -16.33 -3.51 14.43
N THR A 188 -16.20 -2.22 14.12
CA THR A 188 -17.34 -1.31 13.84
C THR A 188 -18.00 -1.55 12.47
N ASN A 189 -17.39 -2.35 11.59
CA ASN A 189 -17.81 -2.59 10.21
C ASN A 189 -17.93 -1.33 9.32
N LYS A 190 -17.35 -0.20 9.75
CA LYS A 190 -17.42 1.08 9.04
C LYS A 190 -16.04 1.50 8.54
N GLU A 191 -15.91 1.56 7.21
CA GLU A 191 -14.74 2.16 6.55
C GLU A 191 -14.87 3.69 6.49
N GLU A 192 -13.79 4.38 6.83
CA GLU A 192 -13.66 5.83 6.78
C GLU A 192 -12.43 6.23 5.97
N ALA A 193 -12.46 7.42 5.37
CA ALA A 193 -11.34 7.95 4.61
C ALA A 193 -11.15 9.44 4.90
N TYR A 194 -9.90 9.88 4.97
CA TYR A 194 -9.59 11.29 5.11
C TYR A 194 -9.95 12.05 3.84
N LYS A 195 -10.59 13.21 3.99
CA LYS A 195 -10.99 14.06 2.86
C LYS A 195 -9.79 14.47 1.98
N SER A 196 -8.63 14.70 2.58
CA SER A 196 -7.39 14.99 1.84
C SER A 196 -7.01 13.85 0.90
N PHE A 197 -7.13 12.60 1.36
CA PHE A 197 -6.81 11.43 0.55
C PHE A 197 -7.77 11.26 -0.63
N ILE A 198 -9.07 11.46 -0.40
CA ILE A 198 -10.07 11.43 -1.47
C ILE A 198 -9.73 12.50 -2.54
N ARG A 199 -9.33 13.70 -2.13
CA ARG A 199 -8.91 14.76 -3.08
C ARG A 199 -7.66 14.40 -3.87
N ASP A 200 -6.68 13.75 -3.24
CA ASP A 200 -5.46 13.35 -3.96
C ASP A 200 -5.75 12.34 -5.08
N PHE A 201 -6.75 11.47 -4.89
CA PHE A 201 -7.25 10.54 -5.90
C PHE A 201 -7.89 11.23 -7.12
N LEU A 202 -8.63 12.32 -6.93
CA LEU A 202 -9.30 13.03 -8.03
C LEU A 202 -8.29 13.68 -8.99
N PHE A 203 -8.61 13.79 -10.28
CA PHE A 203 -7.65 14.29 -11.27
C PHE A 203 -7.38 15.79 -11.15
N SER A 204 -8.35 16.57 -10.67
CA SER A 204 -8.20 17.99 -10.36
C SER A 204 -8.03 18.22 -8.85
N GLN A 205 -7.14 19.14 -8.47
CA GLN A 205 -6.97 19.55 -7.07
C GLN A 205 -8.08 20.47 -6.55
N ASP A 206 -8.80 21.15 -7.47
CA ASP A 206 -9.87 22.08 -7.13
C ASP A 206 -11.26 21.40 -7.05
N GLU A 207 -11.32 20.09 -7.26
CA GLU A 207 -12.58 19.36 -7.20
C GLU A 207 -13.13 19.30 -5.77
N VAL A 208 -14.35 19.79 -5.60
CA VAL A 208 -15.14 19.60 -4.39
C VAL A 208 -15.48 18.11 -4.27
N ILE A 209 -15.35 17.54 -3.06
CA ILE A 209 -15.77 16.16 -2.80
C ILE A 209 -17.31 16.10 -2.88
N SER A 210 -17.82 15.80 -4.08
CA SER A 210 -19.22 15.51 -4.31
C SER A 210 -19.57 14.09 -3.86
N GLU A 211 -20.86 13.79 -3.75
CA GLU A 211 -21.35 12.44 -3.47
C GLU A 211 -20.94 11.46 -4.58
N GLU A 212 -20.96 11.90 -5.85
CA GLU A 212 -20.52 11.11 -7.01
C GLU A 212 -19.04 10.73 -6.91
N ASN A 213 -18.16 11.70 -6.63
CA ASN A 213 -16.73 11.46 -6.51
C ASN A 213 -16.38 10.62 -5.28
N SER A 214 -17.13 10.77 -4.19
CA SER A 214 -17.03 9.89 -3.02
C SER A 214 -17.45 8.46 -3.37
N SER A 215 -18.58 8.28 -4.07
CA SER A 215 -19.06 6.97 -4.52
C SER A 215 -18.05 6.30 -5.46
N LEU A 216 -17.48 7.06 -6.40
CA LEU A 216 -16.43 6.60 -7.31
C LEU A 216 -15.19 6.13 -6.54
N PHE A 217 -14.74 6.90 -5.55
CA PHE A 217 -13.61 6.52 -4.69
C PHE A 217 -13.84 5.17 -4.02
N TRP A 218 -14.99 4.97 -3.36
CA TRP A 218 -15.29 3.72 -2.67
C TRP A 218 -15.43 2.53 -3.63
N LYS A 219 -16.06 2.71 -4.80
CA LYS A 219 -16.11 1.68 -5.85
C LYS A 219 -14.72 1.29 -6.34
N THR A 220 -13.86 2.29 -6.57
CA THR A 220 -12.47 2.08 -7.03
C THR A 220 -11.65 1.37 -5.97
N LEU A 221 -11.84 1.68 -4.68
CA LEU A 221 -11.20 0.96 -3.58
C LEU A 221 -11.58 -0.53 -3.60
N GLN A 222 -12.86 -0.86 -3.77
CA GLN A 222 -13.29 -2.26 -3.87
C GLN A 222 -12.67 -2.96 -5.09
N GLN A 223 -12.52 -2.25 -6.21
CA GLN A 223 -11.82 -2.79 -7.38
C GLN A 223 -10.34 -3.08 -7.11
N LEU A 224 -9.62 -2.20 -6.39
CA LEU A 224 -8.23 -2.46 -5.97
C LEU A 224 -8.11 -3.72 -5.11
N LYS A 225 -9.04 -3.92 -4.16
CA LYS A 225 -9.10 -5.13 -3.34
C LYS A 225 -9.35 -6.38 -4.19
N ARG A 226 -10.32 -6.32 -5.12
CA ARG A 226 -10.66 -7.42 -6.03
C ARG A 226 -9.51 -7.80 -6.96
N LEU A 227 -8.71 -6.83 -7.41
CA LEU A 227 -7.53 -7.10 -8.25
C LEU A 227 -6.31 -7.55 -7.44
N GLY A 228 -6.42 -7.63 -6.11
CA GLY A 228 -5.32 -8.01 -5.23
C GLY A 228 -4.16 -7.02 -5.31
N LEU A 229 -4.42 -5.75 -5.53
CA LEU A 229 -3.35 -4.73 -5.59
C LEU A 229 -3.02 -4.15 -4.22
N ILE A 230 -3.95 -4.30 -3.28
CA ILE A 230 -3.82 -3.97 -1.86
C ILE A 230 -4.29 -5.14 -1.01
N TYR A 231 -3.93 -5.15 0.27
CA TYR A 231 -4.44 -6.07 1.28
C TYR A 231 -4.66 -5.33 2.60
N GLU A 232 -5.48 -5.94 3.46
CA GLU A 232 -5.90 -5.37 4.74
C GLU A 232 -4.92 -5.79 5.83
N VAL A 233 -4.62 -4.89 6.77
CA VAL A 233 -3.87 -5.20 7.98
C VAL A 233 -4.56 -4.58 9.19
N ILE A 234 -4.48 -5.25 10.33
CA ILE A 234 -4.95 -4.72 11.60
C ILE A 234 -3.73 -4.38 12.44
N VAL A 235 -3.66 -3.14 12.91
CA VAL A 235 -2.51 -2.59 13.64
C VAL A 235 -2.89 -2.15 15.04
N LEU A 236 -1.97 -2.33 15.99
CA LEU A 236 -2.03 -1.71 17.30
C LEU A 236 -1.20 -0.42 17.28
N LEU A 237 -1.82 0.68 17.71
CA LEU A 237 -1.22 1.99 17.78
C LEU A 237 -1.25 2.53 19.21
N GLU A 238 -0.24 3.28 19.59
CA GLU A 238 -0.24 4.16 20.76
C GLU A 238 -0.78 5.52 20.33
N LYS A 239 -1.86 6.01 20.96
CA LYS A 239 -2.35 7.36 20.74
C LYS A 239 -1.38 8.36 21.36
N GLN A 240 -0.96 9.35 20.58
CA GLN A 240 -0.03 10.38 21.05
C GLN A 240 -0.53 11.80 20.78
N PRO A 241 -1.70 12.25 21.28
CA PRO A 241 -2.17 13.61 21.01
C PRO A 241 -1.18 14.67 21.53
N PRO A 242 -0.82 15.71 20.75
CA PRO A 242 -1.36 16.11 19.44
C PRO A 242 -0.62 15.52 18.21
N LYS A 243 0.37 14.65 18.43
CA LYS A 243 1.13 13.98 17.38
C LYS A 243 0.33 12.87 16.71
N GLN A 244 0.84 12.37 15.59
CA GLN A 244 0.28 11.19 14.94
C GLN A 244 0.43 9.96 15.85
N PRO A 245 -0.52 9.02 15.80
CA PRO A 245 -0.41 7.77 16.53
C PRO A 245 0.86 7.03 16.10
N LYS A 246 1.49 6.34 17.06
CA LYS A 246 2.72 5.59 16.83
C LYS A 246 2.37 4.12 16.64
N LEU A 247 2.82 3.52 15.53
CA LEU A 247 2.73 2.07 15.34
C LEU A 247 3.48 1.34 16.45
N ILE A 248 2.80 0.39 17.09
CA ILE A 248 3.43 -0.61 17.96
C ILE A 248 3.76 -1.84 17.11
N PHE A 249 2.76 -2.56 16.63
CA PHE A 249 2.94 -3.70 15.72
C PHE A 249 1.67 -4.01 14.92
N THR A 250 1.84 -4.80 13.87
CA THR A 250 0.76 -5.42 13.11
C THR A 250 0.24 -6.64 13.86
N ILE A 251 -1.04 -6.62 14.22
CA ILE A 251 -1.71 -7.75 14.85
C ILE A 251 -1.98 -8.84 13.82
N ARG A 252 -2.49 -8.45 12.63
CA ARG A 252 -2.92 -9.41 11.62
C ARG A 252 -2.77 -8.86 10.21
N ILE A 253 -2.41 -9.74 9.28
CA ILE A 253 -2.41 -9.45 7.85
C ILE A 253 -3.46 -10.32 7.17
N ASN A 254 -4.29 -9.69 6.36
CA ASN A 254 -5.37 -10.35 5.66
C ASN A 254 -5.18 -10.22 4.15
N ASP A 255 -4.50 -11.23 3.60
CA ASP A 255 -4.17 -11.31 2.18
C ASP A 255 -5.01 -12.40 1.49
N TYR A 256 -6.20 -12.01 1.06
CA TYR A 256 -7.15 -12.87 0.36
C TYR A 256 -6.65 -13.48 -0.95
N HIS A 257 -5.59 -12.92 -1.56
CA HIS A 257 -5.05 -13.45 -2.84
C HIS A 257 -3.80 -14.30 -2.62
N ALA A 258 -3.28 -14.37 -1.39
CA ALA A 258 -2.25 -15.32 -1.00
C ALA A 258 -2.85 -16.62 -0.41
N ASP A 259 -4.19 -16.75 -0.46
CA ASP A 259 -4.99 -17.83 0.13
C ASP A 259 -4.66 -18.13 1.60
N ASN A 260 -4.03 -17.19 2.30
CA ASN A 260 -3.58 -17.33 3.69
C ASN A 260 -3.67 -15.97 4.40
N ALA A 261 -4.31 -15.96 5.57
CA ALA A 261 -4.11 -14.86 6.51
C ALA A 261 -2.78 -15.08 7.22
N ASP A 262 -1.93 -14.07 7.25
CA ASP A 262 -0.70 -14.15 8.05
C ASP A 262 -1.05 -13.73 9.48
N LEU A 263 -1.07 -14.75 10.33
CA LEU A 263 -1.29 -14.67 11.77
C LEU A 263 0.03 -14.73 12.53
N SER A 264 1.20 -14.68 11.89
CA SER A 264 2.50 -14.91 12.55
C SER A 264 2.70 -14.18 13.88
N TYR A 265 2.25 -12.91 14.01
CA TYR A 265 2.22 -12.23 15.31
C TYR A 265 1.29 -12.91 16.32
N VAL A 266 0.03 -13.12 15.93
CA VAL A 266 -0.97 -13.81 16.74
C VAL A 266 -0.50 -15.22 17.09
N SER A 267 0.08 -15.99 16.17
CA SER A 267 0.64 -17.32 16.40
C SER A 267 1.86 -17.29 17.31
N SER A 268 2.74 -16.28 17.20
CA SER A 268 3.90 -16.12 18.09
C SER A 268 3.49 -15.69 19.50
N ALA A 269 2.35 -15.01 19.66
CA ALA A 269 1.82 -14.56 20.95
C ALA A 269 0.67 -15.44 21.51
N MET A 270 0.13 -16.39 20.72
CA MET A 270 -0.98 -17.27 21.09
C MET A 270 -0.54 -18.37 22.04
N ASP A 271 0.69 -18.88 21.90
CA ASP A 271 1.25 -19.91 22.78
C ASP A 271 1.32 -19.43 24.25
N SER A 272 1.25 -18.12 24.50
CA SER A 272 1.29 -17.51 25.84
C SER A 272 -0.08 -17.10 26.40
N SER A 273 -1.22 -17.40 25.73
CA SER A 273 -2.56 -16.88 26.09
C SER A 273 -2.70 -15.33 26.02
N ILE A 274 -1.77 -14.68 25.31
CA ILE A 274 -1.65 -13.21 25.26
C ILE A 274 -2.50 -12.61 24.12
N ALA A 275 -2.75 -13.36 23.05
CA ALA A 275 -3.51 -12.87 21.89
C ALA A 275 -4.63 -13.82 21.45
N TYR A 276 -5.79 -13.24 21.11
CA TYR A 276 -6.92 -13.92 20.50
C TYR A 276 -7.42 -13.14 19.30
N TYR A 277 -7.76 -13.88 18.24
CA TYR A 277 -8.55 -13.37 17.14
C TYR A 277 -9.66 -14.38 16.81
N GLY A 278 -10.92 -13.97 16.92
CA GLY A 278 -12.02 -14.87 16.58
C GLY A 278 -13.39 -14.28 16.88
N ASN A 279 -14.36 -15.15 17.16
CA ASN A 279 -15.70 -14.72 17.51
C ASN A 279 -15.79 -14.15 18.92
N ARG A 280 -16.61 -13.11 19.11
CA ARG A 280 -16.88 -12.50 20.43
C ARG A 280 -17.43 -13.52 21.42
N ASP A 281 -18.35 -14.36 20.95
CA ASP A 281 -19.11 -15.30 21.78
C ASP A 281 -18.39 -16.65 21.95
N PHE A 282 -17.23 -16.81 21.33
CA PHE A 282 -16.40 -18.01 21.43
C PHE A 282 -15.43 -17.87 22.61
N ASN A 283 -15.41 -18.90 23.46
CA ASN A 283 -14.60 -18.97 24.68
C ASN A 283 -13.60 -20.12 24.53
N TYR A 284 -12.34 -19.85 24.81
CA TYR A 284 -11.18 -20.71 24.51
C TYR A 284 -11.15 -22.08 25.21
N ASP A 285 -12.00 -22.31 26.20
CA ASP A 285 -11.82 -23.45 27.10
C ASP A 285 -12.24 -24.82 26.52
N VAL A 286 -12.76 -24.90 25.28
CA VAL A 286 -13.40 -26.17 24.84
C VAL A 286 -13.12 -26.65 23.41
N ASP A 287 -12.87 -25.84 22.38
CA ASP A 287 -12.92 -26.36 21.00
C ASP A 287 -11.81 -25.84 20.05
N GLU A 288 -11.26 -26.74 19.23
CA GLU A 288 -10.32 -26.45 18.13
C GLU A 288 -10.95 -25.47 17.12
N LEU A 289 -10.26 -24.37 16.80
CA LEU A 289 -10.73 -23.39 15.82
C LEU A 289 -10.65 -23.97 14.40
N TYR A 290 -11.77 -24.00 13.69
CA TYR A 290 -11.78 -24.34 12.26
C TYR A 290 -11.41 -23.11 11.41
N ASP A 291 -10.58 -23.31 10.39
CA ASP A 291 -10.03 -22.27 9.50
C ASP A 291 -11.10 -21.32 8.89
N GLU A 292 -12.32 -21.83 8.66
CA GLU A 292 -13.44 -21.05 8.11
C GLU A 292 -13.89 -19.91 9.04
N GLU A 293 -13.70 -20.06 10.36
CA GLU A 293 -14.06 -19.03 11.35
C GLU A 293 -13.01 -17.92 11.46
N MET A 294 -11.84 -18.05 10.84
CA MET A 294 -10.79 -17.04 10.93
C MET A 294 -10.90 -15.93 9.89
N SER A 295 -11.83 -15.98 8.93
CA SER A 295 -12.01 -14.93 7.90
C SER A 295 -12.85 -13.74 8.38
N LEU A 296 -12.35 -12.51 8.20
CA LEU A 296 -13.08 -11.25 8.48
C LEU A 296 -14.40 -11.10 7.71
N LYS A 297 -14.50 -11.71 6.51
CA LYS A 297 -15.63 -11.53 5.58
C LYS A 297 -16.55 -12.74 5.47
N ASN A 298 -16.07 -13.93 5.85
CA ASN A 298 -16.81 -15.19 5.68
C ASN A 298 -17.37 -15.75 7.00
N SER A 299 -17.11 -15.11 8.14
CA SER A 299 -17.73 -15.51 9.41
C SER A 299 -19.23 -15.24 9.37
N THR A 300 -20.01 -16.31 9.30
CA THR A 300 -21.48 -16.27 9.40
C THR A 300 -21.96 -16.20 10.85
N THR A 301 -21.06 -16.42 11.82
CA THR A 301 -21.32 -16.39 13.25
C THR A 301 -20.72 -15.11 13.86
N GLY A 302 -21.52 -14.39 14.66
CA GLY A 302 -21.14 -13.36 15.65
C GLY A 302 -20.23 -12.19 15.21
N ASN A 303 -19.96 -11.28 16.16
CA ASN A 303 -19.06 -10.14 15.95
C ASN A 303 -17.60 -10.57 16.13
N LYS A 304 -16.71 -10.19 15.19
CA LYS A 304 -15.28 -10.46 15.36
C LYS A 304 -14.66 -9.59 16.45
N VAL A 305 -13.84 -10.22 17.28
CA VAL A 305 -13.12 -9.58 18.38
C VAL A 305 -11.63 -9.95 18.34
N ILE A 306 -10.82 -8.96 18.66
CA ILE A 306 -9.42 -9.11 19.03
C ILE A 306 -9.33 -8.99 20.56
N ARG A 307 -8.66 -9.92 21.23
CA ARG A 307 -8.29 -9.76 22.65
C ARG A 307 -6.78 -9.80 22.76
N LEU A 308 -6.19 -8.80 23.40
CA LEU A 308 -4.76 -8.73 23.68
C LEU A 308 -4.56 -8.52 25.17
N VAL A 309 -3.68 -9.30 25.79
CA VAL A 309 -3.12 -9.01 27.11
C VAL A 309 -1.89 -8.15 26.88
N ILE A 310 -1.86 -6.97 27.48
CA ILE A 310 -0.83 -5.98 27.20
C ILE A 310 -0.34 -5.32 28.49
N PRO A 311 0.91 -4.83 28.55
CA PRO A 311 1.40 -4.09 29.70
C PRO A 311 0.56 -2.83 29.98
N CYS A 312 0.20 -2.64 31.24
CA CYS A 312 -0.50 -1.46 31.71
C CYS A 312 0.48 -0.31 31.88
N HIS A 313 0.35 0.70 31.01
CA HIS A 313 1.04 1.96 31.19
C HIS A 313 0.00 3.06 31.40
N PRO A 314 -0.08 3.68 32.59
CA PRO A 314 -1.14 4.65 32.93
C PRO A 314 -1.24 5.86 31.99
N ASN A 315 -0.15 6.19 31.30
CA ASN A 315 -0.07 7.32 30.39
C ASN A 315 -0.24 6.93 28.92
N ARG A 316 -0.52 5.66 28.61
CA ARG A 316 -0.72 5.18 27.25
C ARG A 316 -2.19 4.92 26.98
N GLU A 317 -2.68 5.48 25.90
CA GLU A 317 -3.95 5.06 25.31
C GLU A 317 -3.66 4.29 24.03
N TYR A 318 -4.43 3.23 23.81
CA TYR A 318 -4.27 2.37 22.63
C TYR A 318 -5.40 2.61 21.63
N GLU A 319 -5.08 2.41 20.35
CA GLU A 319 -6.04 2.39 19.25
C GLU A 319 -5.75 1.18 18.36
N ILE A 320 -6.81 0.56 17.84
CA ILE A 320 -6.73 -0.53 16.88
C ILE A 320 -7.46 -0.10 15.62
N LEU A 321 -6.75 -0.16 14.50
CA LEU A 321 -7.27 0.20 13.19
C LEU A 321 -7.07 -0.95 12.21
N THR A 322 -8.05 -1.15 11.34
CA THR A 322 -7.80 -1.80 10.05
C THR A 322 -7.31 -0.74 9.07
N ILE A 323 -6.15 -0.95 8.45
CA ILE A 323 -5.60 -0.11 7.39
C ILE A 323 -5.20 -0.97 6.18
N TYR A 324 -4.67 -0.33 5.15
CA TYR A 324 -4.35 -0.98 3.87
C TYR A 324 -2.88 -0.81 3.51
N ARG A 325 -2.34 -1.83 2.84
CA ARG A 325 -0.99 -1.83 2.28
C ARG A 325 -1.00 -2.18 0.79
N PRO A 326 -0.15 -1.55 -0.04
CA PRO A 326 0.11 -2.03 -1.39
C PRO A 326 0.77 -3.41 -1.37
N ARG A 327 0.35 -4.29 -2.29
CA ARG A 327 0.93 -5.65 -2.41
C ARG A 327 2.40 -5.63 -2.82
N PHE A 328 2.72 -4.79 -3.80
CA PHE A 328 4.06 -4.75 -4.37
C PHE A 328 4.96 -3.84 -3.52
N ARG A 329 5.85 -4.46 -2.74
CA ARG A 329 6.82 -3.73 -1.93
C ARG A 329 8.17 -3.65 -2.64
N PHE A 330 8.99 -2.70 -2.22
CA PHE A 330 10.35 -2.52 -2.71
C PHE A 330 11.28 -2.27 -1.51
N SER A 331 12.58 -2.56 -1.67
CA SER A 331 13.55 -2.18 -0.64
C SER A 331 13.64 -0.65 -0.56
N HIS A 332 13.14 -0.10 0.54
CA HIS A 332 13.17 1.33 0.88
C HIS A 332 13.52 1.48 2.36
N PRO A 333 14.26 2.53 2.76
CA PRO A 333 14.61 2.74 4.17
C PRO A 333 13.41 2.73 5.12
N ASP A 334 12.30 3.35 4.72
CA ASP A 334 11.03 3.35 5.48
C ASP A 334 10.49 1.93 5.73
N ILE A 335 10.52 1.07 4.70
CA ILE A 335 10.04 -0.32 4.80
C ILE A 335 10.98 -1.15 5.68
N ALA A 336 12.29 -0.98 5.52
CA ALA A 336 13.27 -1.70 6.33
C ALA A 336 13.21 -1.30 7.82
N LEU A 337 13.01 0.00 8.10
CA LEU A 337 12.84 0.52 9.45
C LEU A 337 11.57 -0.03 10.10
N TRP A 338 10.45 -0.03 9.37
CA TRP A 338 9.20 -0.63 9.82
C TRP A 338 9.40 -2.10 10.23
N GLN A 339 9.94 -2.94 9.35
CA GLN A 339 10.12 -4.38 9.62
C GLN A 339 10.93 -4.60 10.90
N LYS A 340 12.08 -3.91 11.02
CA LYS A 340 12.94 -4.03 12.20
C LYS A 340 12.23 -3.57 13.49
N THR A 341 11.54 -2.43 13.43
CA THR A 341 10.89 -1.85 14.62
C THR A 341 9.71 -2.71 15.07
N GLU A 342 8.97 -3.29 14.12
CA GLU A 342 7.88 -4.20 14.40
C GLU A 342 8.38 -5.46 15.10
N ASP A 343 9.41 -6.13 14.57
CA ASP A 343 9.99 -7.33 15.18
C ASP A 343 10.51 -7.07 16.60
N GLU A 344 11.20 -5.94 16.81
CA GLU A 344 11.69 -5.50 18.13
C GLU A 344 10.55 -5.23 19.11
N ASN A 345 9.50 -4.52 18.66
CA ASN A 345 8.33 -4.22 19.50
C ASN A 345 7.60 -5.50 19.89
N ILE A 346 7.39 -6.43 18.96
CA ILE A 346 6.73 -7.72 19.21
C ILE A 346 7.49 -8.49 20.30
N SER A 347 8.81 -8.61 20.15
CA SER A 347 9.65 -9.37 21.09
C SER A 347 9.61 -8.77 22.49
N ASN A 348 9.85 -7.46 22.61
CA ASN A 348 9.83 -6.77 23.91
C ASN A 348 8.47 -6.88 24.61
N PHE A 349 7.38 -6.88 23.83
CA PHE A 349 6.04 -6.91 24.37
C PHE A 349 5.64 -8.29 24.90
N ILE A 350 6.10 -9.35 24.25
CA ILE A 350 5.94 -10.73 24.75
C ILE A 350 6.74 -10.90 26.04
N ASP A 351 8.02 -10.51 26.03
CA ASP A 351 8.89 -10.62 27.22
C ASP A 351 8.30 -9.86 28.43
N GLU A 352 7.82 -8.62 28.23
CA GLU A 352 7.22 -7.82 29.31
C GLU A 352 5.94 -8.44 29.87
N VAL A 353 5.12 -9.10 29.05
CA VAL A 353 3.92 -9.79 29.54
C VAL A 353 4.29 -11.07 30.27
N ASP A 354 5.19 -11.89 29.71
CA ASP A 354 5.62 -13.17 30.32
C ASP A 354 6.34 -12.96 31.66
N ASP A 355 7.11 -11.88 31.81
CA ASP A 355 7.75 -11.51 33.10
C ASP A 355 6.74 -11.13 34.20
N ASN A 356 5.50 -10.78 33.83
CA ASN A 356 4.45 -10.29 34.74
C ASN A 356 3.21 -11.21 34.81
N LEU A 357 3.20 -12.35 34.11
CA LEU A 357 2.25 -13.45 34.28
C LEU A 357 2.70 -14.39 35.41
#